data_AF-A0A6B3EJD8-F1
#
_entry.id   AF-A0A6B3EJD8-F1
#
_cell.length_a   1.000
_cell.length_b   1.000
_cell.length_c   1.000
_cell.angle_alpha   90.00
_cell.angle_beta   90.00
_cell.angle_gamma   90.00
#
_symmetry.space_group_name_H-M   'P 1'
#
loop_
_entity.id
_entity.type
_entity.pdbx_description
1 polymer ?
#
loop_
_entity_poly.entity_id
_entity_poly.type
_entity_poly.pdbx_seq_one_letter_code
_entity_poly.pdbx_strand_id
1 'polypeptide(L)' 'MYATLIAVAALWGAATGLLVPRAAYRFSVEPEDAWRDACPAGHALTGPGRGWLGSARCAACAAAGATVAVHTETG' A
#
# COMPACT_ATOMS: atom_id res chain seq x y z
N MET A 1 31.00 7.50 3.66
CA MET A 1 30.41 7.94 2.38
C MET A 1 29.47 6.89 1.78
N TYR A 2 29.83 5.60 1.71
CA TYR A 2 28.96 4.54 1.16
C TYR A 2 27.64 4.30 1.90
N ALA A 3 27.61 4.50 3.22
CA ALA A 3 26.40 4.33 4.02
C ALA A 3 25.22 5.17 3.50
N THR A 4 25.49 6.38 2.99
CA THR A 4 24.46 7.23 2.40
C THR A 4 23.87 6.64 1.12
N LEU A 5 24.72 6.10 0.24
CA LEU A 5 24.27 5.45 -1.00
C LEU A 5 23.48 4.18 -0.69
N ILE A 6 23.90 3.38 0.30
CA ILE A 6 23.18 2.19 0.74
C ILE A 6 21.80 2.58 1.28
N ALA A 7 21.72 3.63 2.12
CA ALA A 7 20.44 4.11 2.65
C ALA A 7 19.51 4.58 1.52
N VAL A 8 20.02 5.34 0.55
CA VAL A 8 19.23 5.80 -0.60
C VAL A 8 18.74 4.61 -1.44
N ALA A 9 19.61 3.63 -1.72
CA ALA A 9 19.23 2.44 -2.48
C ALA A 9 18.16 1.60 -1.75
N ALA A 10 18.29 1.43 -0.43
CA ALA A 10 17.32 0.71 0.38
C ALA A 10 15.96 1.44 0.41
N LEU A 11 15.97 2.76 0.59
CA LEU A 11 14.77 3.59 0.54
C LEU A 11 14.11 3.54 -0.84
N TRP A 12 14.90 3.58 -1.91
CA TRP A 12 14.41 3.49 -3.27
C TRP A 12 13.80 2.11 -3.58
N GLY A 13 14.46 1.03 -3.16
CA GLY A 13 13.94 -0.34 -3.27
C GLY A 13 12.65 -0.52 -2.47
N ALA A 14 12.57 0.01 -1.25
CA ALA A 14 11.35 -0.02 -0.46
C ALA A 14 10.22 0.78 -1.12
N ALA A 15 10.51 2.00 -1.60
CA ALA A 15 9.52 2.85 -2.26
C ALA A 15 8.98 2.20 -3.54
N THR A 16 9.86 1.69 -4.40
CA THR A 16 9.47 1.01 -5.65
C THR A 16 8.72 -0.30 -5.36
N GLY A 17 9.17 -1.11 -4.40
CA GLY A 17 8.49 -2.33 -4.00
C GLY A 17 7.08 -2.11 -3.44
N LEU A 18 6.83 -0.98 -2.78
CA LEU A 18 5.50 -0.59 -2.29
C LEU A 18 4.62 0.05 -3.38
N LEU A 19 5.20 0.89 -4.24
CA LEU A 19 4.45 1.66 -5.23
C LEU A 19 4.09 0.85 -6.49
N VAL A 20 4.98 -0.04 -6.94
CA VAL A 20 4.78 -0.82 -8.19
C VAL A 20 3.54 -1.73 -8.14
N PRO A 21 3.31 -2.56 -7.11
CA PRO A 21 2.13 -3.43 -7.05
C PRO A 21 0.83 -2.62 -7.01
N ARG A 22 0.85 -1.49 -6.30
CA ARG A 22 -0.31 -0.60 -6.17
C ARG A 22 -0.63 0.13 -7.46
N ALA A 23 0.40 0.57 -8.19
CA ALA A 23 0.27 1.13 -9.53
C ALA A 23 -0.35 0.11 -10.48
N ALA A 24 0.23 -1.09 -10.54
CA ALA A 24 -0.24 -2.18 -11.41
C ALA A 24 -1.71 -2.54 -11.15
N TYR A 25 -2.12 -2.57 -9.87
CA TYR A 25 -3.54 -2.78 -9.52
C TYR A 25 -4.42 -1.62 -9.99
N ARG A 26 -4.01 -0.37 -9.77
CA ARG A 26 -4.78 0.82 -10.17
C ARG A 26 -5.01 0.87 -11.68
N PHE A 27 -3.99 0.47 -12.44
CA PHE A 27 -3.95 0.44 -13.90
C PHE A 27 -4.54 -0.83 -14.52
N SER A 28 -4.91 -1.84 -13.73
CA SER A 28 -5.59 -3.05 -14.22
C SER A 28 -7.08 -2.79 -14.51
N VAL A 29 -7.37 -1.66 -15.15
CA VAL A 29 -8.66 -1.27 -15.72
C VAL A 29 -8.52 -1.24 -17.24
N GLU A 30 -9.63 -1.28 -17.96
CA GLU A 30 -9.59 -1.07 -19.40
C GLU A 30 -8.96 0.32 -19.66
N PRO A 31 -8.07 0.48 -20.65
CA PRO A 31 -7.74 1.81 -21.17
C PRO A 31 -9.04 2.61 -21.38
N GLU A 32 -9.04 3.87 -20.99
CA GLU A 32 -10.19 4.79 -20.91
C GLU A 32 -11.08 4.69 -19.67
N ASP A 33 -11.02 3.62 -18.87
CA ASP A 33 -11.74 3.55 -17.60
C ASP A 33 -11.01 4.31 -16.48
N ALA A 34 -11.79 4.84 -15.53
CA ALA A 34 -11.25 5.45 -14.33
C ALA A 34 -10.42 4.43 -13.52
N TRP A 35 -9.20 4.80 -13.13
CA TRP A 35 -8.31 3.94 -12.36
C TRP A 35 -8.94 3.49 -11.05
N ARG A 36 -8.70 2.24 -10.65
CA ARG A 36 -9.26 1.67 -9.41
C ARG A 36 -8.89 2.52 -8.20
N ASP A 37 -9.87 3.12 -7.54
CA ASP A 37 -9.70 3.90 -6.32
C ASP A 37 -10.32 3.22 -5.08
N ALA A 38 -10.94 2.06 -5.27
CA ALA A 38 -11.42 1.19 -4.21
C ALA A 38 -10.64 -0.15 -4.16
N CYS A 39 -10.49 -0.67 -2.95
CA CYS A 39 -10.05 -2.03 -2.65
C CYS A 39 -11.10 -3.05 -3.16
N PRO A 40 -10.75 -4.32 -3.42
CA PRO A 40 -11.73 -5.37 -3.74
C PRO A 40 -12.84 -5.55 -2.70
N ALA A 41 -12.66 -5.08 -1.46
CA ALA A 41 -13.68 -5.04 -0.42
C ALA A 41 -14.60 -3.79 -0.47
N GLY A 42 -14.45 -2.91 -1.47
CA GLY A 42 -15.24 -1.68 -1.63
C GLY A 42 -14.71 -0.46 -0.85
N HIS A 43 -13.61 -0.60 -0.10
CA HIS A 43 -13.05 0.51 0.67
C HIS A 43 -12.25 1.48 -0.20
N ALA A 44 -12.50 2.79 -0.05
CA ALA A 44 -11.71 3.81 -0.72
C ALA A 44 -10.22 3.73 -0.31
N LEU A 45 -9.33 3.69 -1.31
CA LEU A 45 -7.88 3.74 -1.18
C LEU A 45 -7.46 5.17 -0.81
N THR A 46 -7.75 5.57 0.44
CA THR A 46 -7.37 6.87 1.02
C THR A 46 -6.14 6.72 1.91
N GLY A 47 -5.35 7.80 2.06
CA GLY A 47 -4.10 7.80 2.82
C GLY A 47 -3.11 8.89 2.36
N PRO A 48 -1.90 8.96 2.96
CA PRO A 48 -0.88 9.90 2.53
C PRO A 48 -0.54 9.71 1.04
N GLY A 49 -0.32 10.84 0.34
CA GLY A 49 -0.19 10.86 -1.12
C GLY A 49 -1.40 10.29 -1.87
N ARG A 50 -2.63 10.64 -1.47
CA ARG A 50 -3.89 10.16 -2.09
C ARG A 50 -4.08 8.64 -2.01
N GLY A 51 -3.61 8.04 -0.91
CA GLY A 51 -3.62 6.61 -0.72
C GLY A 51 -2.72 5.88 -1.70
N TRP A 52 -1.57 6.47 -2.07
CA TRP A 52 -0.47 5.77 -2.75
C TRP A 52 0.62 5.36 -1.77
N LEU A 53 0.85 6.15 -0.71
CA LEU A 53 1.80 5.84 0.34
C LEU A 53 1.03 5.17 1.49
N GLY A 54 1.28 3.89 1.70
CA GLY A 54 0.64 3.09 2.72
C GLY A 54 0.89 1.60 2.50
N SER A 55 0.47 0.77 3.46
CA SER A 55 0.57 -0.68 3.35
C SER A 55 -0.06 -1.19 2.04
N ALA A 56 0.35 -2.39 1.60
CA ALA A 56 -0.24 -3.05 0.43
C ALA A 56 -1.78 -3.24 0.52
N ARG A 57 -2.35 -3.00 1.71
CA ARG A 57 -3.78 -3.10 2.01
C ARG A 57 -4.38 -1.71 2.22
N CYS A 58 -5.69 -1.62 2.01
CA CYS A 58 -6.46 -0.43 2.38
C CYS A 58 -6.31 -0.15 3.89
N ALA A 59 -6.38 1.11 4.33
CA ALA A 59 -6.22 1.46 5.75
C ALA A 59 -7.22 0.71 6.66
N ALA A 60 -8.48 0.59 6.24
CA ALA A 60 -9.51 -0.19 6.95
C ALA A 60 -9.15 -1.69 7.04
N CYS A 61 -8.62 -2.26 5.96
CA CYS A 61 -8.20 -3.65 5.87
C CYS A 61 -6.95 -3.92 6.74
N ALA A 62 -6.04 -2.95 6.81
CA ALA A 62 -4.86 -3.00 7.66
C ALA A 62 -5.24 -2.90 9.15
N ALA A 63 -6.15 -1.99 9.49
CA ALA A 63 -6.68 -1.84 10.83
C ALA A 63 -7.43 -3.10 11.30
N ALA A 64 -8.30 -3.68 10.45
CA ALA A 64 -9.01 -4.92 10.75
C ALA A 64 -8.06 -6.11 10.98
N GLY A 65 -6.96 -6.20 10.22
CA GLY A 65 -5.93 -7.22 10.45
C GLY A 65 -5.19 -7.01 11.78
N ALA A 66 -4.90 -5.76 12.14
CA ALA A 66 -4.27 -5.43 13.41
C ALA A 66 -5.19 -5.72 14.60
N THR A 67 -6.49 -5.42 14.52
CA THR A 67 -7.44 -5.74 15.60
C THR A 67 -7.57 -7.25 15.79
N VAL A 68 -7.65 -8.03 14.70
CA VAL A 68 -7.66 -9.50 14.79
C VAL A 68 -6.38 -10.01 15.46
N ALA A 69 -5.21 -9.48 15.11
CA ALA A 69 -3.95 -9.87 15.75
C ALA A 69 -3.92 -9.57 17.26
N VAL A 70 -4.41 -8.40 17.67
CA VAL A 70 -4.51 -8.02 19.10
C VAL A 70 -5.46 -8.96 19.86
N HIS A 71 -6.58 -9.34 19.25
CA HIS A 71 -7.51 -10.30 19.87
C HIS A 71 -6.90 -11.69 20.04
N THR A 72 -6.03 -12.14 19.12
CA THR A 72 -5.36 -13.44 19.23
C THR A 72 -4.24 -13.49 20.26
N GLU A 73 -3.65 -12.35 20.62
CA GLU A 73 -2.59 -12.28 21.65
C GLU A 73 -3.14 -12.23 23.09
N THR A 74 -4.44 -11.93 23.25
CA THR A 74 -5.09 -11.80 24.56
C THR A 74 -5.88 -13.07 24.97
N GLY A 75 -5.83 -14.13 24.15
CA GLY A 75 -6.57 -15.38 24.34
C GLY A 75 -5.71 -16.53 24.89
#